data_AF-A0A922FVL6-F1
#
_entry.id   AF-A0A922FVL6-F1
#
_cell.length_a   1.000
_cell.length_b   1.000
_cell.length_c   1.000
_cell.angle_alpha   90.00
_cell.angle_beta   90.00
_cell.angle_gamma   90.00
#
_symmetry.space_group_name_H-M   'P 1'
#
loop_
_entity.id
_entity.type
_entity.pdbx_description
1 polymer ?
#
loop_
_entity_poly.entity_id
_entity_poly.type
_entity_poly.pdbx_seq_one_letter_code
_entity_poly.pdbx_strand_id
1 'polypeptide(L)'
;MAAFQIFFSIFFFGFFFLPQIASSPTNCKPSSCNGTQNLPVKFPFRLNGSQAEACCYDPRFDLSCNNQNQTILTLPSSGDFVVIEISYREQWLQIGDPEQCIFKLLLHNFSLSGSPFRLGRYPP
;
A
#
# COMPACT_ATOMS: atom_id res chain seq x y z
N MET A 1 -42.84 -5.83 33.55
CA MET A 1 -42.56 -4.79 32.52
C MET A 1 -41.34 -3.95 32.86
N ALA A 2 -41.17 -3.46 34.10
CA ALA A 2 -39.99 -2.66 34.49
C ALA A 2 -38.63 -3.40 34.41
N ALA A 3 -38.57 -4.68 34.81
CA ALA A 3 -37.33 -5.46 34.77
C ALA A 3 -36.75 -5.66 33.36
N PHE A 4 -37.61 -5.75 32.34
CA PHE A 4 -37.20 -5.91 30.94
C PHE A 4 -36.59 -4.61 30.39
N GLN A 5 -37.08 -3.45 30.86
CA GLN A 5 -36.54 -2.13 30.48
C GLN A 5 -35.18 -1.85 31.13
N ILE A 6 -34.99 -2.28 32.39
CA ILE A 6 -33.70 -2.19 33.08
C ILE A 6 -32.65 -3.03 32.35
N PHE A 7 -33.01 -4.25 31.92
CA PHE A 7 -32.11 -5.13 31.17
C PHE A 7 -31.69 -4.51 29.82
N PHE A 8 -32.65 -3.90 29.11
CA PHE A 8 -32.38 -3.21 27.83
C PHE A 8 -31.49 -1.97 28.01
N SER A 9 -31.67 -1.24 29.11
CA SER A 9 -30.87 -0.05 29.45
C SER A 9 -29.41 -0.40 29.77
N ILE A 10 -29.17 -1.48 30.53
CA ILE A 10 -27.82 -1.95 30.87
C ILE A 10 -27.07 -2.44 29.60
N PHE A 11 -27.77 -3.11 28.69
CA PHE A 11 -27.20 -3.57 27.42
C PHE A 11 -26.79 -2.39 26.52
N PHE A 12 -27.62 -1.35 26.44
CA PHE A 12 -27.31 -0.14 25.68
C PHE A 12 -26.14 0.65 26.31
N PHE A 13 -26.11 0.82 27.64
CA PHE A 13 -25.00 1.50 28.32
C PHE A 13 -23.70 0.72 28.13
N GLY A 14 -23.70 -0.61 28.30
CA GLY A 14 -22.51 -1.45 28.18
C GLY A 14 -21.83 -1.40 26.79
N PHE A 15 -22.60 -1.19 25.71
CA PHE A 15 -22.05 -1.07 24.35
C PHE A 15 -21.32 0.26 24.09
N PHE A 16 -21.73 1.36 24.76
CA PHE A 16 -21.09 2.68 24.59
C PHE A 16 -19.79 2.82 25.39
N PHE A 17 -19.56 2.00 26.42
CA PHE A 17 -18.37 2.05 27.26
C PHE A 17 -17.33 0.97 26.93
N LEU A 18 -17.38 0.34 25.75
CA LEU A 18 -16.23 -0.44 25.31
C LEU A 18 -15.04 0.52 25.17
N PRO A 19 -13.92 0.27 25.88
CA PRO A 19 -12.72 1.04 25.65
C PRO A 19 -12.32 0.84 24.19
N GLN A 20 -12.34 1.93 23.41
CA GLN A 20 -11.75 1.90 22.10
C GLN A 20 -10.27 1.59 22.31
N ILE A 21 -9.81 0.46 21.76
CA ILE A 21 -8.39 0.18 21.65
C ILE A 21 -7.85 1.26 20.72
N ALA A 22 -7.39 2.37 21.29
CA ALA A 22 -6.64 3.36 20.57
C ALA A 22 -5.32 2.67 20.19
N SER A 23 -5.25 2.14 18.97
CA SER A 23 -3.98 1.72 18.41
C SER A 23 -3.06 2.94 18.51
N SER A 24 -1.97 2.82 19.27
CA SER A 24 -0.88 3.79 19.21
C SER A 24 -0.61 4.08 17.75
N PRO A 25 -0.44 5.34 17.32
CA PRO A 25 -0.08 5.63 15.94
C PRO A 25 1.14 4.79 15.62
N THR A 26 0.96 3.82 14.71
CA THR A 26 2.09 3.00 14.27
C THR A 26 3.01 3.97 13.58
N ASN A 27 4.21 4.13 14.14
CA ASN A 27 5.19 5.07 13.60
C ASN A 27 5.71 4.52 12.27
N CYS A 28 5.02 4.86 11.19
CA CYS A 28 5.35 4.46 9.83
C CYS A 28 6.47 5.34 9.28
N LYS A 29 7.68 5.10 9.78
CA LYS A 29 8.88 5.77 9.27
C LYS A 29 9.09 5.38 7.80
N PRO A 30 9.46 6.32 6.92
CA PRO A 30 9.86 5.99 5.56
C PRO A 30 11.00 4.97 5.55
N SER A 31 10.99 4.08 4.58
CA SER A 31 12.03 3.07 4.35
C SER A 31 12.42 3.06 2.87
N SER A 32 13.56 2.49 2.51
CA SER A 32 13.99 2.34 1.10
C SER A 32 14.75 1.03 0.92
N CYS A 33 14.93 0.59 -0.33
CA CYS A 33 15.66 -0.64 -0.64
C CYS A 33 17.20 -0.51 -0.57
N ASN A 34 17.72 0.60 -0.01
CA ASN A 34 19.17 0.89 0.07
C ASN A 34 19.92 0.81 -1.29
N GLY A 35 19.22 0.97 -2.41
CA GLY A 35 19.81 1.09 -3.74
C GLY A 35 20.30 2.51 -4.06
N THR A 36 20.92 2.68 -5.23
CA THR A 36 21.43 3.99 -5.71
C THR A 36 20.35 5.06 -5.81
N GLN A 37 19.12 4.67 -6.14
CA GLN A 37 17.98 5.58 -6.28
C GLN A 37 17.46 6.11 -4.93
N ASN A 38 17.78 5.44 -3.81
CA ASN A 38 17.30 5.72 -2.45
C ASN A 38 15.85 6.24 -2.39
N LEU A 39 14.93 5.58 -3.11
CA LEU A 39 13.53 5.97 -3.24
C LEU A 39 12.80 5.76 -1.90
N PRO A 40 12.34 6.83 -1.21
CA PRO A 40 11.67 6.69 0.07
C PRO A 40 10.25 6.14 -0.13
N VAL A 41 9.96 5.01 0.49
CA VAL A 41 8.65 4.36 0.59
C VAL A 41 7.99 4.71 1.92
N LYS A 42 6.82 5.31 1.84
CA LYS A 42 5.97 5.70 2.98
C LYS A 42 4.50 5.53 2.60
N PHE A 43 3.64 5.69 3.59
CA PHE A 43 2.19 5.69 3.40
C PHE A 43 1.78 6.55 2.19
N PRO A 44 0.93 6.06 1.26
CA PRO A 44 0.05 4.89 1.40
C PRO A 44 0.69 3.53 1.09
N PHE A 45 1.95 3.50 0.66
CA PHE A 45 2.70 2.29 0.36
C PHE A 45 3.50 1.82 1.57
N ARG A 46 3.88 0.54 1.57
CA ARG A 46 4.88 0.03 2.50
C ARG A 46 5.85 -0.91 1.79
N LEU A 47 7.06 -1.04 2.31
CA LEU A 47 7.97 -2.13 1.97
C LEU A 47 7.61 -3.36 2.80
N ASN A 48 7.15 -4.41 2.12
CA ASN A 48 6.86 -5.68 2.76
C ASN A 48 8.12 -6.22 3.47
N GLY A 49 7.96 -6.73 4.69
CA GLY A 49 9.05 -7.19 5.55
C GLY A 49 9.87 -6.09 6.24
N SER A 50 9.79 -4.82 5.81
CA SER A 50 10.53 -3.71 6.42
C SER A 50 9.65 -2.75 7.23
N GLN A 51 8.40 -2.58 6.81
CA GLN A 51 7.41 -1.72 7.48
C GLN A 51 6.22 -2.56 7.97
N ALA A 52 5.65 -2.18 9.12
CA ALA A 52 4.49 -2.85 9.71
C ALA A 52 3.28 -2.85 8.75
N GLU A 53 2.41 -3.85 8.86
CA GLU A 53 1.22 -3.98 8.00
C GLU A 53 0.30 -2.76 8.08
N ALA A 54 0.18 -2.16 9.27
CA ALA A 54 -0.59 -0.94 9.50
C ALA A 54 -0.02 0.33 8.79
N CYS A 55 1.14 0.23 8.13
CA CYS A 55 1.76 1.32 7.39
C CYS A 55 1.31 1.43 5.93
N CYS A 56 0.27 0.70 5.56
CA CYS A 56 -0.32 0.66 4.24
C CYS A 56 -1.85 0.67 4.34
N TYR A 57 -2.56 1.08 3.28
CA TYR A 57 -4.02 0.99 3.24
C TYR A 57 -4.52 -0.45 3.01
N ASP A 58 -3.86 -1.17 2.11
CA ASP A 58 -4.25 -2.51 1.68
C ASP A 58 -2.98 -3.22 1.18
N PRO A 59 -2.74 -4.49 1.52
CA PRO A 59 -1.55 -5.22 1.10
C PRO A 59 -1.30 -5.25 -0.42
N ARG A 60 -2.31 -4.96 -1.25
CA ARG A 60 -2.15 -4.78 -2.71
C ARG A 60 -1.38 -3.52 -3.11
N PHE A 61 -1.05 -2.64 -2.17
CA PHE A 61 -0.12 -1.51 -2.33
C PHE A 61 1.27 -1.81 -1.75
N ASP A 62 1.54 -3.05 -1.37
CA ASP A 62 2.87 -3.43 -0.92
C ASP A 62 3.89 -3.31 -2.05
N LEU A 63 5.04 -2.75 -1.71
CA LEU A 63 6.24 -2.76 -2.53
C LEU A 63 7.23 -3.74 -1.90
N SER A 64 8.18 -4.21 -2.70
CA SER A 64 9.25 -5.10 -2.23
C SER A 64 10.61 -4.61 -2.70
N CYS A 65 11.67 -5.19 -2.15
CA CYS A 65 13.03 -4.98 -2.64
C CYS A 65 13.50 -6.25 -3.35
N ASN A 66 14.05 -6.12 -4.55
CA ASN A 66 14.71 -7.24 -5.22
C ASN A 66 16.19 -7.37 -4.81
N ASN A 67 16.85 -8.40 -5.32
CA ASN A 67 18.28 -8.66 -5.07
C ASN A 67 19.22 -7.58 -5.62
N GLN A 68 18.72 -6.67 -6.46
CA GLN A 68 19.46 -5.53 -7.00
C GLN A 68 19.19 -4.24 -6.21
N ASN A 69 18.55 -4.34 -5.04
CA ASN A 69 18.16 -3.20 -4.21
C ASN A 69 17.23 -2.19 -4.91
N GLN A 70 16.45 -2.66 -5.88
CA GLN A 70 15.41 -1.88 -6.55
C GLN A 70 14.07 -2.05 -5.84
N THR A 71 13.28 -0.99 -5.81
CA THR A 71 11.89 -1.03 -5.33
C THR A 71 11.01 -1.64 -6.41
N ILE A 72 10.26 -2.69 -6.08
CA ILE A 72 9.42 -3.45 -7.01
C ILE A 72 7.95 -3.31 -6.67
N LEU A 73 7.13 -3.15 -7.72
CA LEU A 73 5.68 -3.30 -7.70
C LEU A 73 5.31 -4.60 -8.44
N THR A 74 4.57 -5.48 -7.78
CA THR A 74 4.04 -6.71 -8.40
C THR A 74 2.57 -6.53 -8.77
N LEU A 75 2.25 -6.61 -10.07
CA LEU A 75 0.89 -6.55 -10.58
C LEU A 75 0.34 -7.96 -10.81
N PRO A 76 -0.86 -8.31 -10.29
CA PRO A 76 -1.39 -9.68 -10.35
C PRO A 76 -1.45 -10.30 -11.75
N SER A 77 -1.72 -9.51 -12.79
CA SER A 77 -1.83 -9.98 -14.17
C SER A 77 -0.58 -9.73 -15.03
N SER A 78 0.39 -8.96 -14.54
CA SER A 78 1.51 -8.48 -15.37
C SER A 78 2.90 -8.75 -14.79
N GLY A 79 3.01 -9.22 -13.54
CA GLY A 79 4.28 -9.53 -12.90
C GLY A 79 4.96 -8.32 -12.28
N ASP A 80 6.29 -8.36 -12.20
CA ASP A 80 7.11 -7.44 -11.42
C ASP A 80 7.64 -6.28 -12.25
N PHE A 81 7.56 -5.08 -11.70
CA PHE A 81 8.04 -3.84 -12.31
C PHE A 81 8.89 -3.04 -11.34
N VAL A 82 9.93 -2.39 -11.83
CA VAL A 82 10.72 -1.45 -11.03
C VAL A 82 9.94 -0.16 -10.87
N VAL A 83 9.80 0.32 -9.63
CA VAL A 83 9.25 1.64 -9.33
C VAL A 83 10.36 2.66 -9.52
N ILE A 84 10.20 3.50 -10.55
CA ILE A 84 11.15 4.57 -10.90
C ILE A 84 10.90 5.80 -10.03
N GLU A 85 9.64 6.18 -9.82
CA GLU A 85 9.29 7.38 -9.07
C GLU A 85 7.95 7.20 -8.36
N ILE A 86 7.79 7.87 -7.23
CA ILE A 86 6.53 7.96 -6.50
C ILE A 86 6.22 9.43 -6.23
N SER A 87 5.15 9.94 -6.82
CA SER A 87 4.58 11.23 -6.44
C SER A 87 3.53 11.03 -5.35
N TYR A 88 3.90 11.38 -4.12
CA TYR A 88 2.98 11.33 -2.98
C TYR A 88 1.89 12.40 -3.02
N ARG A 89 2.18 13.55 -3.64
CA ARG A 89 1.24 14.66 -3.76
C ARG A 89 0.18 14.37 -4.82
N GLU A 90 0.62 13.93 -6.00
CA GLU A 90 -0.24 13.67 -7.15
C GLU A 90 -0.75 12.22 -7.18
N GLN A 91 -0.31 11.38 -6.23
CA GLN A 91 -0.76 10.00 -6.02
C GLN A 91 -0.57 9.08 -7.24
N TRP A 92 0.59 9.17 -7.89
CA TRP A 92 0.99 8.26 -8.95
C TRP A 92 2.39 7.69 -8.70
N LEU A 93 2.69 6.58 -9.36
CA LEU A 93 4.02 6.02 -9.45
C LEU A 93 4.36 5.72 -10.91
N GLN A 94 5.63 5.85 -11.26
CA GLN A 94 6.15 5.48 -12.57
C GLN A 94 6.81 4.12 -12.45
N ILE A 95 6.43 3.19 -13.34
CA ILE A 95 7.04 1.87 -13.43
C ILE A 95 7.91 1.75 -14.67
N GLY A 96 8.97 0.96 -14.55
CA GLY A 96 9.83 0.52 -15.63
C GLY A 96 9.98 -1.00 -15.62
N ASP A 97 10.40 -1.53 -16.76
CA ASP A 97 10.82 -2.92 -16.85
C ASP A 97 12.14 -3.10 -16.07
N PRO A 98 12.31 -4.18 -15.27
CA PRO A 98 13.56 -4.46 -14.57
C PRO A 98 14.79 -4.55 -15.48
N GLU A 99 14.63 -4.95 -16.74
CA GLU A 99 15.67 -4.98 -17.77
C GLU A 99 15.77 -3.68 -18.58
N GLN A 100 15.09 -2.60 -18.14
CA GLN A 100 15.03 -1.29 -18.80
C GLN A 100 14.48 -1.32 -20.24
N CYS A 101 13.71 -2.35 -20.59
CA CYS A 101 13.09 -2.47 -21.91
C CYS A 101 11.60 -2.09 -21.89
N ILE A 102 11.27 -0.81 -22.11
CA ILE A 102 9.87 -0.33 -22.14
C ILE A 102 9.04 -1.03 -23.24
N PHE A 103 9.67 -1.45 -24.33
CA PHE A 103 8.97 -2.19 -25.39
C PHE A 103 8.46 -3.56 -24.92
N LYS A 104 9.12 -4.23 -23.96
CA LYS A 104 8.59 -5.47 -23.39
C LYS A 104 7.26 -5.24 -22.69
N LEU A 105 7.10 -4.13 -21.96
CA LEU A 105 5.84 -3.74 -21.33
C LEU A 105 4.70 -3.62 -22.35
N LEU A 106 4.98 -3.03 -23.52
CA LEU A 106 3.99 -2.85 -24.58
C LEU A 106 3.67 -4.14 -25.35
N LEU A 107 4.63 -5.06 -25.43
CA LEU A 107 4.50 -6.32 -26.16
C LEU A 107 3.93 -7.47 -25.31
N HIS A 108 4.14 -7.45 -24.00
CA HIS A 108 3.58 -8.42 -23.06
C HIS A 108 2.28 -7.89 -22.45
N ASN A 109 1.14 -8.12 -23.11
CA ASN A 109 -0.25 -8.06 -22.59
C ASN A 109 -0.44 -7.32 -21.25
N PHE A 110 -0.02 -6.05 -21.18
CA PHE A 110 0.03 -5.32 -19.93
C PHE A 110 -1.39 -5.11 -19.42
N SER A 111 -1.64 -5.55 -18.21
CA SER A 111 -2.95 -5.53 -17.58
C SER A 111 -2.85 -5.14 -16.11
N LEU A 112 -3.61 -4.11 -15.76
CA LEU A 112 -3.83 -3.68 -14.38
C LEU A 112 -4.98 -4.46 -13.72
N SER A 113 -5.53 -5.49 -14.37
CA SER A 113 -6.63 -6.29 -13.83
C SER A 113 -6.26 -6.90 -12.49
N GLY A 114 -7.20 -6.85 -11.53
CA GLY A 114 -6.98 -7.32 -10.16
C GLY A 114 -6.08 -6.43 -9.29
N SER A 115 -5.46 -5.38 -9.86
CA SER A 115 -4.68 -4.39 -9.10
C SER A 115 -5.55 -3.18 -8.68
N PRO A 116 -5.17 -2.45 -7.61
CA PRO A 116 -5.85 -1.20 -7.23
C PRO A 116 -5.40 0.00 -8.10
N PHE A 117 -4.46 -0.20 -9.02
CA PHE A 117 -3.88 0.85 -9.84
C PHE A 117 -4.70 1.11 -11.10
N ARG A 118 -4.63 2.35 -11.58
CA ARG A 118 -5.23 2.79 -12.84
C ARG A 118 -4.17 3.46 -13.69
N LEU A 119 -4.32 3.37 -15.00
CA LEU A 119 -3.42 4.05 -15.93
C LEU A 119 -3.59 5.57 -15.76
N GLY A 120 -2.54 6.24 -15.31
CA GLY A 120 -2.49 7.70 -15.22
C GLY A 120 -2.18 8.31 -16.58
N ARG A 121 -2.65 9.54 -16.82
CA ARG A 121 -2.10 10.38 -17.89
C ARG A 121 -0.82 11.02 -17.36
N TYR A 122 0.27 10.95 -18.13
CA TYR A 122 1.47 11.72 -17.81
C TYR A 122 1.10 13.21 -17.81
N PRO A 123 1.23 13.94 -16.69
CA PRO A 123 0.99 15.37 -16.69
C PRO A 123 2.02 16.04 -17.63
N PRO A 124 1.60 17.00 -18.48
CA PRO A 124 2.47 17.64 -19.45
C PRO A 124 3.65 18.39 -18.81
#